data_AF-A0A6S7IXW2-F1
#
_entry.id   AF-A0A6S7IXW2-F1
#
_cell.length_a   1.000
_cell.length_b   1.000
_cell.length_c   1.000
_cell.angle_alpha   90.00
_cell.angle_beta   90.00
_cell.angle_gamma   90.00
#
_symmetry.space_group_name_H-M   'P 1'
#
loop_
_entity.id
_entity.type
_entity.pdbx_description
1 polymer ?
#
loop_
_entity_poly.entity_id
_entity_poly.type
_entity_poly.pdbx_seq_one_letter_code
_entity_poly.pdbx_strand_id
1 'polypeptide(L)'
;MEKEREENVPSNVAITGDTSDSDISDQELLELSRGEMNKLVKGRSDGDDLRKRRKALKRKLSSIRTRSEQKEAMKLKRRLDEKTERTAALKPRDRIKVSVKHREKFERLLELWENDPKSITIVNDNGVCFKEEFVIGRGSYGTEVYVCLGSDGIERAIKRLPKHLCKKFLKNERDILNSPNAVDSPRIVNYCFYDETSNPDFGYLILNLYEQNLEEYISEEGETITESRARKMIRQVLLGLKALHAREPRILHRDLKPTNILVDKSGNLLLSDFGIGRFFPEQGATTYHTSNESGSQGWVAHECIDWNGLCSDNPSDTPIQLRWKEKSDIQVAGMLSFYILTKGKHPFGPKISQMMNLHKDNPVGLRELDDPVVKDLLSRMLAQELDKRPYVEQALKHPYFLSLEEQMKLVEAVGNEPQLTSYNGVYRQLNNLDPSKPRSLLLPKDWKTVIGHDDLYTLCRGGYRLPSAHDGSQYTDCLRLIRNTFQHRHGKLRQLKKKAPATSSVEEYFFQLFPKLPFVLHEIIREYPNWKMLPALKEFFPVINRCVVSDVE
;
A
#
# COMPACT_ATOMS: atom_id res chain seq x y z
N MET A 1 48.73 41.69 -58.85
CA MET A 1 47.27 41.85 -58.71
C MET A 1 47.06 42.47 -57.34
N GLU A 2 47.51 43.72 -57.19
CA GLU A 2 46.72 44.94 -57.44
C GLU A 2 45.64 45.08 -56.37
N LYS A 3 45.89 45.91 -55.35
CA LYS A 3 45.62 47.38 -55.28
C LYS A 3 44.28 47.55 -54.55
N GLU A 4 44.05 48.43 -53.58
CA GLU A 4 44.68 49.65 -53.02
C GLU A 4 44.09 49.76 -51.58
N ARG A 5 44.79 50.18 -50.51
CA ARG A 5 45.24 51.56 -50.17
C ARG A 5 44.07 52.56 -50.25
N GLU A 6 43.75 53.38 -49.26
CA GLU A 6 44.53 54.28 -48.41
C GLU A 6 43.64 54.67 -47.19
N GLU A 7 44.15 54.73 -45.95
CA GLU A 7 44.81 55.91 -45.31
C GLU A 7 43.89 57.15 -45.22
N ASN A 8 43.78 57.97 -44.18
CA ASN A 8 44.66 58.43 -43.09
C ASN A 8 43.74 59.06 -41.98
N VAL A 9 43.89 58.84 -40.67
CA VAL A 9 44.83 59.49 -39.70
C VAL A 9 44.46 60.97 -39.40
N PRO A 10 44.62 61.54 -38.18
CA PRO A 10 44.31 61.13 -36.81
C PRO A 10 43.76 62.33 -35.97
N SER A 11 44.00 62.34 -34.65
CA SER A 11 44.08 63.51 -33.72
C SER A 11 42.75 63.88 -33.02
N ASN A 12 42.60 63.67 -31.71
CA ASN A 12 43.23 64.27 -30.52
C ASN A 12 42.31 65.34 -29.89
N VAL A 13 42.23 65.29 -28.56
CA VAL A 13 42.01 66.40 -27.61
C VAL A 13 40.58 66.67 -27.13
N ALA A 14 40.39 66.27 -25.87
CA ALA A 14 39.83 67.00 -24.72
C ALA A 14 38.37 67.49 -24.69
N ILE A 15 37.62 66.84 -23.79
CA ILE A 15 36.93 67.40 -22.61
C ILE A 15 36.38 68.83 -22.76
N THR A 16 35.05 68.95 -22.75
CA THR A 16 34.30 69.79 -21.80
C THR A 16 32.83 69.32 -21.75
N GLY A 17 32.31 69.12 -20.53
CA GLY A 17 30.86 69.16 -20.26
C GLY A 17 30.35 70.59 -20.47
N ASP A 18 29.05 70.85 -20.62
CA ASP A 18 27.95 70.24 -19.89
C ASP A 18 26.59 70.58 -20.55
N THR A 19 25.58 69.76 -20.23
CA THR A 19 24.12 69.96 -20.34
C THR A 19 23.44 70.12 -21.70
N SER A 20 22.77 69.06 -22.13
CA SER A 20 21.47 69.14 -22.80
C SER A 20 20.61 67.93 -22.41
N ASP A 21 19.42 68.18 -21.88
CA ASP A 21 18.35 67.20 -21.65
C ASP A 21 18.23 66.22 -22.83
N SER A 22 18.41 64.93 -22.57
CA SER A 22 18.07 63.88 -23.52
C SER A 22 16.69 63.33 -23.20
N ASP A 23 15.72 63.70 -24.04
CA ASP A 23 14.38 63.11 -24.12
C ASP A 23 14.47 61.58 -24.17
N ILE A 24 13.85 60.93 -23.17
CA ILE A 24 13.72 59.48 -23.11
C ILE A 24 12.78 59.05 -24.25
N SER A 25 13.24 58.12 -25.09
CA SER A 25 12.44 57.64 -26.21
C SER A 25 11.18 56.88 -25.74
N ASP A 26 10.09 56.94 -26.51
CA ASP A 26 8.84 56.19 -26.23
C ASP A 26 9.11 54.68 -26.02
N GLN A 27 10.16 54.16 -26.65
CA GLN A 27 10.58 52.78 -26.56
C GLN A 27 11.28 52.45 -25.24
N GLU A 28 12.06 53.38 -24.67
CA GLU A 28 12.64 53.27 -23.33
C GLU A 28 11.59 53.43 -22.22
N LEU A 29 10.61 54.33 -22.40
CA LEU A 29 9.44 54.43 -21.52
C LEU A 29 8.61 53.14 -21.50
N LEU A 30 8.46 52.49 -22.65
CA LEU A 30 7.83 51.18 -22.82
C LEU A 30 8.61 50.07 -22.08
N GLU A 31 9.94 50.05 -22.18
CA GLU A 31 10.77 49.06 -21.51
C GLU A 31 10.83 49.27 -19.98
N LEU A 32 10.88 50.52 -19.52
CA LEU A 32 10.76 50.88 -18.10
C LEU A 32 9.39 50.45 -17.53
N SER A 33 8.31 50.75 -18.25
CA SER A 33 6.94 50.34 -17.88
C SER A 33 6.77 48.80 -17.88
N ARG A 34 7.39 48.10 -18.85
CA ARG A 34 7.43 46.64 -18.95
C ARG A 34 8.22 45.99 -17.81
N GLY A 35 9.34 46.59 -17.41
CA GLY A 35 10.14 46.17 -16.27
C GLY A 35 9.37 46.28 -14.96
N GLU A 36 8.69 47.39 -14.74
CA GLU A 36 7.86 47.63 -13.55
C GLU A 36 6.60 46.73 -13.51
N MET A 37 5.94 46.51 -14.64
CA MET A 37 4.77 45.62 -14.72
C MET A 37 5.15 44.14 -14.54
N ASN A 38 6.31 43.71 -15.04
CA ASN A 38 6.81 42.35 -14.81
C ASN A 38 7.20 42.13 -13.34
N LYS A 39 7.69 43.16 -12.63
CA LYS A 39 7.93 43.09 -11.17
C LYS A 39 6.64 42.84 -10.39
N LEU A 40 5.51 43.44 -10.81
CA LEU A 40 4.19 43.22 -10.18
C LEU A 40 3.63 41.80 -10.41
N VAL A 41 4.03 41.13 -11.50
CA VAL A 41 3.59 39.76 -11.84
C VAL A 41 4.52 38.67 -11.29
N LYS A 42 5.82 38.98 -11.10
CA LYS A 42 6.84 38.01 -10.66
C LYS A 42 7.06 37.90 -9.14
N GLY A 43 6.44 38.74 -8.32
CA GLY A 43 6.60 38.67 -6.85
C GLY A 43 5.76 37.57 -6.17
N ARG A 44 6.34 36.86 -5.17
CA ARG A 44 5.62 35.99 -4.22
C ARG A 44 4.83 36.84 -3.22
N SER A 45 3.58 36.47 -2.89
CA SER A 45 2.83 37.04 -1.76
C SER A 45 1.41 36.45 -1.58
N ASP A 46 0.90 36.50 -0.34
CA ASP A 46 -0.44 36.11 0.11
C ASP A 46 -1.62 36.89 -0.52
N GLY A 47 -2.84 36.39 -0.29
CA GLY A 47 -4.09 36.83 -0.93
C GLY A 47 -4.43 38.32 -0.80
N ASP A 48 -4.06 38.99 0.29
CA ASP A 48 -4.32 40.43 0.49
C ASP A 48 -3.36 41.34 -0.30
N ASP A 49 -2.14 40.88 -0.60
CA ASP A 49 -1.17 41.61 -1.42
C ASP A 49 -1.54 41.56 -2.92
N LEU A 50 -2.13 40.46 -3.38
CA LEU A 50 -2.65 40.31 -4.74
C LEU A 50 -3.81 41.28 -5.04
N ARG A 51 -4.68 41.56 -4.06
CA ARG A 51 -5.81 42.49 -4.21
C ARG A 51 -5.34 43.95 -4.33
N LYS A 52 -4.31 44.34 -3.57
CA LYS A 52 -3.66 45.66 -3.67
C LYS A 52 -2.94 45.83 -5.02
N ARG A 53 -2.18 44.83 -5.46
CA ARG A 53 -1.50 44.82 -6.77
C ARG A 53 -2.48 44.87 -7.94
N ARG A 54 -3.63 44.18 -7.86
CA ARG A 54 -4.71 44.23 -8.87
C ARG A 54 -5.34 45.62 -8.98
N LYS A 55 -5.45 46.36 -7.87
CA LYS A 55 -5.96 47.75 -7.85
C LYS A 55 -4.94 48.74 -8.42
N ALA A 56 -3.65 48.55 -8.12
CA ALA A 56 -2.56 49.34 -8.70
C ALA A 56 -2.42 49.12 -10.22
N LEU A 57 -2.50 47.86 -10.68
CA LEU A 57 -2.45 47.52 -12.09
C LEU A 57 -3.66 48.09 -12.86
N LYS A 58 -4.87 48.04 -12.29
CA LYS A 58 -6.06 48.68 -12.89
C LYS A 58 -5.93 50.19 -13.03
N ARG A 59 -5.31 50.88 -12.07
CA ARG A 59 -5.06 52.34 -12.12
C ARG A 59 -3.99 52.71 -13.16
N LYS A 60 -2.96 51.87 -13.32
CA LYS A 60 -1.92 52.05 -14.36
C LYS A 60 -2.44 51.71 -15.76
N LEU A 61 -3.33 50.71 -15.88
CA LEU A 61 -4.02 50.35 -17.12
C LEU A 61 -4.94 51.45 -17.67
N SER A 62 -5.52 52.28 -16.79
CA SER A 62 -6.38 53.40 -17.19
C SER A 62 -5.63 54.64 -17.69
N SER A 63 -4.29 54.69 -17.58
CA SER A 63 -3.49 55.85 -18.01
C SER A 63 -2.76 55.64 -19.35
N ILE A 64 -2.96 54.50 -20.01
CA ILE A 64 -2.22 54.10 -21.22
C ILE A 64 -2.97 54.52 -22.50
N ARG A 65 -2.32 55.29 -23.39
CA ARG A 65 -2.94 55.92 -24.57
C ARG A 65 -2.74 55.18 -25.89
N THR A 66 -1.90 54.14 -25.98
CA THR A 66 -1.64 53.44 -27.27
C THR A 66 -2.29 52.04 -27.36
N ARG A 67 -2.74 51.65 -28.57
CA ARG A 67 -3.43 50.37 -28.83
C ARG A 67 -2.55 49.12 -28.64
N SER A 68 -1.23 49.26 -28.79
CA SER A 68 -0.28 48.14 -28.66
C SER A 68 -0.13 47.72 -27.19
N GLU A 69 0.09 48.69 -26.31
CA GLU A 69 0.22 48.48 -24.86
C GLU A 69 -1.07 47.94 -24.23
N GLN A 70 -2.22 48.41 -24.71
CA GLN A 70 -3.52 47.90 -24.25
C GLN A 70 -3.69 46.40 -24.55
N LYS A 71 -3.26 45.92 -25.73
CA LYS A 71 -3.32 44.49 -26.10
C LYS A 71 -2.42 43.63 -25.21
N GLU A 72 -1.20 44.08 -24.94
CA GLU A 72 -0.24 43.32 -24.13
C GLU A 72 -0.63 43.30 -22.65
N ALA A 73 -1.15 44.41 -22.13
CA ALA A 73 -1.65 44.50 -20.76
C ALA A 73 -2.94 43.67 -20.55
N MET A 74 -3.80 43.55 -21.57
CA MET A 74 -4.97 42.66 -21.53
C MET A 74 -4.55 41.18 -21.48
N LYS A 75 -3.48 40.81 -22.20
CA LYS A 75 -2.89 39.45 -22.19
C LYS A 75 -2.26 39.11 -20.83
N LEU A 76 -1.59 40.09 -20.20
CA LEU A 76 -1.02 39.94 -18.85
C LEU A 76 -2.11 39.82 -17.77
N LYS A 77 -3.17 40.64 -17.88
CA LYS A 77 -4.34 40.58 -17.00
C LYS A 77 -5.04 39.21 -17.09
N ARG A 78 -5.20 38.66 -18.30
CA ARG A 78 -5.77 37.32 -18.49
C ARG A 78 -4.94 36.23 -17.84
N ARG A 79 -3.60 36.29 -17.94
CA ARG A 79 -2.69 35.36 -17.25
C ARG A 79 -2.76 35.49 -15.72
N LEU A 80 -2.95 36.70 -15.21
CA LEU A 80 -3.12 36.94 -13.78
C LEU A 80 -4.48 36.43 -13.30
N ASP A 81 -5.55 36.66 -14.06
CA ASP A 81 -6.90 36.16 -13.76
C ASP A 81 -6.93 34.61 -13.83
N GLU A 82 -6.28 33.97 -14.81
CA GLU A 82 -6.11 32.50 -14.90
C GLU A 82 -5.30 31.94 -13.71
N LYS A 83 -4.24 32.65 -13.27
CA LYS A 83 -3.45 32.26 -12.09
C LYS A 83 -4.26 32.43 -10.79
N THR A 84 -5.11 33.46 -10.73
CA THR A 84 -5.99 33.74 -9.59
C THR A 84 -7.16 32.76 -9.52
N GLU A 85 -7.71 32.32 -10.65
CA GLU A 85 -8.74 31.28 -10.71
C GLU A 85 -8.16 29.91 -10.33
N ARG A 86 -6.92 29.60 -10.72
CA ARG A 86 -6.22 28.39 -10.25
C ARG A 86 -5.95 28.40 -8.74
N THR A 87 -5.60 29.55 -8.16
CA THR A 87 -5.44 29.68 -6.70
C THR A 87 -6.77 29.81 -5.95
N ALA A 88 -7.81 30.38 -6.56
CA ALA A 88 -9.15 30.48 -5.97
C ALA A 88 -9.98 29.18 -6.07
N ALA A 89 -9.65 28.29 -7.02
CA ALA A 89 -10.20 26.94 -7.10
C ALA A 89 -9.74 26.04 -5.94
N LEU A 90 -8.66 26.40 -5.24
CA LEU A 90 -8.30 25.84 -3.94
C LEU A 90 -9.10 26.57 -2.84
N LYS A 91 -10.32 26.10 -2.59
CA LYS A 91 -11.14 26.61 -1.47
C LYS A 91 -10.40 26.34 -0.13
N PRO A 92 -10.33 27.31 0.79
CA PRO A 92 -9.82 27.11 2.16
C PRO A 92 -10.66 26.18 3.06
N ARG A 93 -11.57 25.36 2.50
CA ARG A 93 -12.54 24.54 3.24
C ARG A 93 -12.40 23.04 3.06
N ASP A 94 -11.51 22.57 2.19
CA ASP A 94 -11.07 21.18 2.23
C ASP A 94 -9.78 21.15 3.04
N ARG A 95 -9.92 21.02 4.36
CA ARG A 95 -8.80 20.85 5.29
C ARG A 95 -7.84 19.80 4.72
N ILE A 96 -6.67 20.24 4.24
CA ILE A 96 -5.49 19.39 4.12
C ILE A 96 -5.41 18.69 5.47
N LYS A 97 -5.49 17.35 5.49
CA LYS A 97 -5.37 16.63 6.76
C LYS A 97 -3.89 16.72 7.15
N VAL A 98 -3.57 17.76 7.91
CA VAL A 98 -2.30 18.01 8.59
C VAL A 98 -1.92 16.74 9.35
N SER A 99 -0.65 16.36 9.27
CA SER A 99 -0.11 15.28 10.09
C SER A 99 -0.39 15.52 11.56
N VAL A 100 -0.69 14.45 12.29
CA VAL A 100 -0.86 14.53 13.75
C VAL A 100 0.50 14.36 14.40
N LYS A 101 1.26 13.33 14.02
CA LYS A 101 2.57 13.00 14.61
C LYS A 101 3.65 14.04 14.27
N HIS A 102 3.58 14.67 13.11
CA HIS A 102 4.64 15.55 12.61
C HIS A 102 4.28 17.04 12.62
N ARG A 103 3.14 17.41 13.23
CA ARG A 103 2.64 18.80 13.22
C ARG A 103 3.68 19.81 13.70
N GLU A 104 4.28 19.57 14.87
CA GLU A 104 5.28 20.48 15.44
C GLU A 104 6.49 20.68 14.52
N LYS A 105 6.89 19.62 13.80
CA LYS A 105 7.97 19.70 12.81
C LYS A 105 7.56 20.57 11.61
N PHE A 106 6.32 20.52 11.16
CA PHE A 106 5.83 21.39 10.08
C PHE A 106 5.67 22.84 10.52
N GLU A 107 5.15 23.08 11.71
CA GLU A 107 5.05 24.42 12.31
C GLU A 107 6.45 25.05 12.40
N ARG A 108 7.43 24.28 12.90
CA ARG A 108 8.82 24.72 12.97
C ARG A 108 9.45 24.95 11.59
N LEU A 109 9.13 24.10 10.61
CA LEU A 109 9.63 24.24 9.23
C LEU A 109 9.05 25.50 8.56
N LEU A 110 7.78 25.82 8.81
CA LEU A 110 7.13 27.06 8.36
C LEU A 110 7.77 28.29 9.00
N GLU A 111 8.03 28.27 10.30
CA GLU A 111 8.73 29.35 11.00
C GLU A 111 10.12 29.61 10.40
N LEU A 112 10.89 28.55 10.10
CA LEU A 112 12.20 28.68 9.45
C LEU A 112 12.06 29.22 8.03
N TRP A 113 11.03 28.81 7.30
CA TRP A 113 10.77 29.32 5.96
C TRP A 113 10.55 30.84 5.94
N GLU A 114 9.82 31.36 6.92
CA GLU A 114 9.50 32.79 7.04
C GLU A 114 10.68 33.60 7.60
N ASN A 115 11.33 33.10 8.64
CA ASN A 115 12.28 33.88 9.44
C ASN A 115 13.76 33.60 9.12
N ASP A 116 14.10 32.42 8.62
CA ASP A 116 15.46 32.04 8.22
C ASP A 116 15.47 31.18 6.94
N PRO A 117 15.09 31.75 5.79
CA PRO A 117 14.97 31.01 4.54
C PRO A 117 16.29 30.41 4.05
N LYS A 118 17.45 30.86 4.57
CA LYS A 118 18.77 30.29 4.24
C LYS A 118 18.95 28.88 4.82
N SER A 119 18.21 28.54 5.87
CA SER A 119 18.22 27.20 6.48
C SER A 119 17.38 26.17 5.70
N ILE A 120 16.57 26.63 4.75
CA ILE A 120 15.72 25.80 3.90
C ILE A 120 16.43 25.47 2.59
N THR A 121 16.56 24.18 2.30
CA THR A 121 16.97 23.70 0.98
C THR A 121 15.72 23.41 0.15
N ILE A 122 15.68 23.89 -1.10
CA ILE A 122 14.60 23.60 -2.03
C ILE A 122 15.00 22.43 -2.94
N VAL A 123 14.20 21.36 -2.92
CA VAL A 123 14.33 20.22 -3.82
C VAL A 123 13.03 20.09 -4.60
N ASN A 124 13.07 20.37 -5.91
CA ASN A 124 11.90 20.32 -6.80
C ASN A 124 10.65 21.00 -6.20
N ASP A 125 10.75 22.29 -5.90
CA ASP A 125 9.68 23.09 -5.29
C ASP A 125 9.20 22.62 -3.90
N ASN A 126 9.92 21.72 -3.23
CA ASN A 126 9.66 21.32 -1.85
C ASN A 126 10.80 21.81 -0.96
N GLY A 127 10.48 22.58 0.09
CA GLY A 127 11.49 23.00 1.04
C GLY A 127 11.62 22.06 2.22
N VAL A 128 12.87 21.81 2.59
CA VAL A 128 13.29 20.91 3.66
C VAL A 128 14.43 21.55 4.44
N CYS A 129 14.50 21.28 5.75
CA CYS A 129 15.66 21.60 6.56
C CYS A 129 16.35 20.30 6.99
N PHE A 130 17.61 20.11 6.58
CA PHE A 130 18.38 18.91 6.89
C PHE A 130 19.03 18.98 8.28
N LYS A 131 18.21 19.20 9.31
CA LYS A 131 18.61 19.15 10.73
C LYS A 131 17.91 17.99 11.42
N GLU A 132 18.52 17.51 12.50
CA GLU A 132 18.03 16.36 13.28
C GLU A 132 16.55 16.49 13.68
N GLU A 133 16.13 17.69 14.08
CA GLU A 133 14.77 17.99 14.52
C GLU A 133 13.68 17.66 13.46
N PHE A 134 14.04 17.64 12.18
CA PHE A 134 13.11 17.36 11.07
C PHE A 134 13.17 15.92 10.54
N VAL A 135 14.06 15.08 11.08
CA VAL A 135 14.17 13.67 10.69
C VAL A 135 12.95 12.91 11.19
N ILE A 136 12.29 12.15 10.32
CA ILE A 136 11.16 11.26 10.64
C ILE A 136 11.48 9.79 10.47
N GLY A 137 12.63 9.45 9.88
CA GLY A 137 13.05 8.07 9.73
C GLY A 137 14.51 7.94 9.33
N ARG A 138 15.12 6.83 9.74
CA ARG A 138 16.49 6.44 9.36
C ARG A 138 16.45 5.04 8.78
N GLY A 139 17.05 4.87 7.61
CA GLY A 139 17.16 3.58 6.94
C GLY A 139 18.59 3.08 6.88
N SER A 140 18.77 1.92 6.27
CA SER A 140 20.11 1.37 5.99
C SER A 140 20.91 2.30 5.07
N TYR A 141 22.24 2.10 5.05
CA TYR A 141 23.16 2.80 4.13
C TYR A 141 23.16 4.33 4.25
N GLY A 142 22.92 4.86 5.45
CA GLY A 142 22.89 6.31 5.68
C GLY A 142 21.66 7.00 5.09
N THR A 143 20.59 6.26 4.83
CA THR A 143 19.31 6.83 4.38
C THR A 143 18.67 7.61 5.52
N GLU A 144 18.18 8.81 5.22
CA GLU A 144 17.42 9.63 6.16
C GLU A 144 16.15 10.15 5.49
N VAL A 145 15.07 10.25 6.25
CA VAL A 145 13.78 10.75 5.77
C VAL A 145 13.42 11.97 6.60
N TYR A 146 13.06 13.07 5.94
CA TYR A 146 12.72 14.35 6.57
C TYR A 146 11.30 14.76 6.20
N VAL A 147 10.66 15.56 7.07
CA VAL A 147 9.49 16.33 6.64
C VAL A 147 9.88 17.38 5.61
N CYS A 148 9.01 17.63 4.62
CA CYS A 148 9.19 18.73 3.68
C CYS A 148 7.83 19.34 3.30
N LEU A 149 7.84 20.62 2.93
CA LEU A 149 6.66 21.35 2.54
C LEU A 149 6.74 21.70 1.05
N GLY A 150 5.75 21.27 0.27
CA GLY A 150 5.64 21.68 -1.12
C GLY A 150 5.25 23.14 -1.27
N SER A 151 5.62 23.73 -2.40
CA SER A 151 5.16 25.08 -2.80
C SER A 151 3.65 25.20 -2.93
N ASP A 152 2.94 24.08 -3.04
CA ASP A 152 1.48 23.94 -3.01
C ASP A 152 0.90 23.91 -1.57
N GLY A 153 1.75 24.00 -0.55
CA GLY A 153 1.36 23.93 0.86
C GLY A 153 1.06 22.52 1.35
N ILE A 154 1.39 21.49 0.56
CA ILE A 154 1.14 20.09 0.93
C ILE A 154 2.36 19.54 1.68
N GLU A 155 2.09 18.95 2.85
CA GLU A 155 3.05 18.21 3.66
C GLU A 155 3.49 16.93 2.94
N ARG A 156 4.80 16.71 2.88
CA ARG A 156 5.44 15.57 2.22
C ARG A 156 6.60 15.05 3.05
N ALA A 157 7.15 13.94 2.61
CA ALA A 157 8.41 13.40 3.12
C ALA A 157 9.46 13.37 2.00
N ILE A 158 10.72 13.63 2.37
CA ILE A 158 11.86 13.54 1.46
C ILE A 158 12.88 12.56 2.03
N LYS A 159 13.09 11.46 1.31
CA LYS A 159 14.12 10.46 1.58
C LYS A 159 15.40 10.87 0.87
N ARG A 160 16.46 11.07 1.66
CA ARG A 160 17.81 11.45 1.24
C ARG A 160 18.73 10.23 1.32
N LEU A 161 19.53 10.01 0.29
CA LEU A 161 20.51 8.92 0.23
C LEU A 161 21.85 9.42 -0.34
N PRO A 162 23.00 8.92 0.15
CA PRO A 162 24.29 9.21 -0.48
C PRO A 162 24.32 8.89 -1.98
N LYS A 163 24.93 9.78 -2.77
CA LYS A 163 24.91 9.77 -4.23
C LYS A 163 25.37 8.45 -4.85
N HIS A 164 26.43 7.86 -4.30
CA HIS A 164 27.00 6.59 -4.79
C HIS A 164 26.03 5.40 -4.66
N LEU A 165 25.01 5.49 -3.81
CA LEU A 165 24.00 4.46 -3.59
C LEU A 165 22.71 4.70 -4.38
N CYS A 166 22.48 5.91 -4.88
CA CYS A 166 21.25 6.30 -5.57
C CYS A 166 20.95 5.43 -6.79
N LYS A 167 21.98 5.11 -7.59
CA LYS A 167 21.85 4.22 -8.75
C LYS A 167 21.33 2.82 -8.39
N LYS A 168 21.66 2.32 -7.20
CA LYS A 168 21.28 0.98 -6.74
C LYS A 168 19.89 0.95 -6.11
N PHE A 169 19.57 1.94 -5.27
CA PHE A 169 18.36 1.91 -4.46
C PHE A 169 17.29 2.89 -4.94
N LEU A 170 17.58 4.19 -5.03
CA LEU A 170 16.56 5.17 -5.42
C LEU A 170 16.12 5.02 -6.86
N LYS A 171 17.03 4.70 -7.79
CA LYS A 171 16.66 4.44 -9.18
C LYS A 171 15.74 3.21 -9.28
N ASN A 172 16.05 2.14 -8.54
CA ASN A 172 15.21 0.95 -8.51
C ASN A 172 13.82 1.23 -7.93
N GLU A 173 13.75 1.99 -6.84
CA GLU A 173 12.50 2.44 -6.24
C GLU A 173 11.68 3.32 -7.20
N ARG A 174 12.33 4.27 -7.90
CA ARG A 174 11.72 5.07 -8.96
C ARG A 174 11.22 4.19 -10.11
N ASP A 175 12.00 3.22 -10.58
CA ASP A 175 11.63 2.36 -11.71
C ASP A 175 10.44 1.44 -11.34
N ILE A 176 10.32 1.03 -10.07
CA ILE A 176 9.16 0.27 -9.55
C ILE A 176 7.92 1.16 -9.42
N LEU A 177 8.05 2.36 -8.85
CA LEU A 177 6.92 3.21 -8.49
C LEU A 177 6.44 4.13 -9.62
N ASN A 178 7.32 4.55 -10.53
CA ASN A 178 7.02 5.43 -11.68
C ASN A 178 7.15 4.74 -13.04
N SER A 179 7.13 3.39 -13.07
CA SER A 179 6.95 2.65 -14.31
C SER A 179 5.73 3.19 -15.08
N PRO A 180 5.69 3.15 -16.43
CA PRO A 180 4.46 3.41 -17.21
C PRO A 180 3.26 2.56 -16.74
N ASN A 181 3.60 1.49 -16.03
CA ASN A 181 2.80 0.49 -15.40
C ASN A 181 2.85 0.62 -13.86
N ALA A 182 2.95 1.83 -13.33
CA ALA A 182 3.03 2.10 -11.90
C ALA A 182 1.94 1.36 -11.13
N VAL A 183 2.28 0.91 -9.91
CA VAL A 183 1.31 0.21 -9.08
C VAL A 183 0.38 1.23 -8.43
N ASP A 184 -0.73 1.51 -9.11
CA ASP A 184 -1.80 2.31 -8.53
C ASP A 184 -2.58 1.47 -7.52
N SER A 185 -2.13 1.53 -6.27
CA SER A 185 -2.75 0.83 -5.16
C SER A 185 -2.73 1.70 -3.91
N PRO A 186 -3.86 1.82 -3.18
CA PRO A 186 -3.89 2.55 -1.91
C PRO A 186 -3.12 1.83 -0.78
N ARG A 187 -2.42 0.73 -1.10
CA ARG A 187 -1.62 -0.09 -0.17
C ARG A 187 -0.13 -0.07 -0.51
N ILE A 188 0.29 0.85 -1.37
CA ILE A 188 1.68 1.11 -1.72
C ILE A 188 1.91 2.61 -1.58
N VAL A 189 3.08 3.00 -1.09
CA VAL A 189 3.43 4.41 -0.94
C VAL A 189 3.39 5.15 -2.28
N ASN A 190 2.75 6.32 -2.28
CA ASN A 190 2.75 7.21 -3.43
C ASN A 190 4.04 8.04 -3.49
N TYR A 191 4.66 8.02 -4.66
CA TYR A 191 5.90 8.68 -4.97
C TYR A 191 5.66 9.89 -5.89
N CYS A 192 6.19 11.05 -5.49
CA CYS A 192 5.96 12.31 -6.19
C CYS A 192 7.10 12.69 -7.13
N PHE A 193 8.37 12.53 -6.72
CA PHE A 193 9.49 13.08 -7.50
C PHE A 193 10.87 12.47 -7.22
N TYR A 194 11.68 12.35 -8.27
CA TYR A 194 13.08 11.87 -8.24
C TYR A 194 14.05 12.97 -8.53
N ASP A 195 15.03 13.15 -7.65
CA ASP A 195 16.17 13.99 -7.97
C ASP A 195 17.47 13.31 -7.60
N GLU A 196 18.38 13.20 -8.56
CA GLU A 196 19.77 12.92 -8.26
C GLU A 196 20.68 14.05 -8.74
N THR A 197 20.17 15.05 -9.42
CA THR A 197 20.99 16.04 -10.14
C THR A 197 21.23 17.32 -9.36
N SER A 198 20.33 17.68 -8.44
CA SER A 198 20.41 18.96 -7.72
C SER A 198 21.52 19.05 -6.67
N ASN A 199 22.07 17.92 -6.21
CA ASN A 199 23.11 17.90 -5.19
C ASN A 199 24.23 16.91 -5.55
N PRO A 200 25.52 17.26 -5.35
CA PRO A 200 26.64 16.40 -5.70
C PRO A 200 26.78 15.18 -4.78
N ASP A 201 26.39 15.31 -3.52
CA ASP A 201 26.64 14.32 -2.47
C ASP A 201 25.43 13.41 -2.17
N PHE A 202 24.23 13.88 -2.51
CA PHE A 202 22.97 13.20 -2.18
C PHE A 202 22.00 13.12 -3.36
N GLY A 203 21.18 12.07 -3.36
CA GLY A 203 19.94 12.01 -4.12
C GLY A 203 18.72 12.04 -3.20
N TYR A 204 17.59 12.40 -3.79
CA TYR A 204 16.33 12.68 -3.11
C TYR A 204 15.16 11.95 -3.78
N LEU A 205 14.28 11.46 -2.92
CA LEU A 205 13.03 10.81 -3.27
C LEU A 205 11.91 11.49 -2.47
N ILE A 206 11.00 12.20 -3.16
CA ILE A 206 9.86 12.88 -2.52
C ILE A 206 8.64 11.98 -2.59
N LEU A 207 7.99 11.75 -1.45
CA LEU A 207 6.83 10.89 -1.30
C LEU A 207 5.75 11.57 -0.45
N ASN A 208 4.55 11.01 -0.47
CA ASN A 208 3.51 11.40 0.48
C ASN A 208 3.99 11.17 1.91
N LEU A 209 3.59 12.06 2.82
CA LEU A 209 3.84 11.88 4.24
C LEU A 209 2.91 10.81 4.83
N TYR A 210 3.46 9.98 5.71
CA TYR A 210 2.74 9.02 6.55
C TYR A 210 3.07 9.31 8.01
N GLU A 211 2.22 8.84 8.94
CA GLU A 211 2.35 9.20 10.35
C GLU A 211 3.50 8.45 11.02
N GLN A 212 3.68 7.17 10.70
CA GLN A 212 4.69 6.32 11.32
C GLN A 212 4.83 4.99 10.58
N ASN A 213 5.82 4.18 10.95
CA ASN A 213 5.90 2.78 10.52
C ASN A 213 5.13 1.84 11.47
N LEU A 214 4.94 0.58 11.06
CA LEU A 214 4.15 -0.41 11.79
C LEU A 214 4.79 -0.82 13.12
N GLU A 215 6.12 -0.77 13.24
CA GLU A 215 6.81 -1.07 14.49
C GLU A 215 6.48 -0.04 15.56
N GLU A 216 6.63 1.24 15.23
CA GLU A 216 6.21 2.36 16.09
C GLU A 216 4.71 2.28 16.39
N TYR A 217 3.88 2.04 15.38
CA TYR A 217 2.44 1.96 15.55
C TYR A 217 2.02 0.83 16.51
N ILE A 218 2.64 -0.34 16.43
CA ILE A 218 2.36 -1.47 17.34
C ILE A 218 2.88 -1.17 18.75
N SER A 219 4.03 -0.50 18.87
CA SER A 219 4.60 -0.10 20.16
C SER A 219 3.73 0.94 20.88
N GLU A 220 3.20 1.92 20.14
CA GLU A 220 2.40 3.03 20.68
C GLU A 220 0.93 2.63 20.88
N GLU A 221 0.33 1.96 19.90
CA GLU A 221 -1.12 1.75 19.81
C GLU A 221 -1.51 0.26 19.87
N GLY A 222 -0.56 -0.64 20.10
CA GLY A 222 -0.78 -2.09 20.05
C GLY A 222 -1.94 -2.58 20.92
N GLU A 223 -2.15 -1.96 22.10
CA GLU A 223 -3.24 -2.33 23.00
C GLU A 223 -4.64 -1.98 22.46
N THR A 224 -4.74 -1.00 21.56
CA THR A 224 -6.01 -0.60 20.94
C THR A 224 -6.37 -1.47 19.72
N ILE A 225 -5.48 -2.35 19.29
CA ILE A 225 -5.68 -3.21 18.13
C ILE A 225 -6.58 -4.39 18.50
N THR A 226 -7.84 -4.28 18.11
CA THR A 226 -8.81 -5.38 18.17
C THR A 226 -8.52 -6.42 17.09
N GLU A 227 -9.05 -7.63 17.25
CA GLU A 227 -8.93 -8.70 16.24
C GLU A 227 -9.45 -8.26 14.86
N SER A 228 -10.56 -7.50 14.82
CA SER A 228 -11.09 -6.96 13.57
C SER A 228 -10.15 -5.95 12.92
N ARG A 229 -9.46 -5.13 13.74
CA ARG A 229 -8.44 -4.19 13.25
C ARG A 229 -7.21 -4.93 12.73
N ALA A 230 -6.73 -5.93 13.46
CA ALA A 230 -5.64 -6.81 13.03
C ALA A 230 -5.97 -7.51 11.70
N ARG A 231 -7.16 -8.10 11.56
CA ARG A 231 -7.65 -8.70 10.30
C ARG A 231 -7.59 -7.71 9.14
N LYS A 232 -8.05 -6.47 9.35
CA LYS A 232 -8.00 -5.39 8.34
C LYS A 232 -6.56 -5.04 7.96
N MET A 233 -5.68 -4.87 8.94
CA MET A 233 -4.26 -4.56 8.75
C MET A 233 -3.55 -5.65 7.95
N ILE A 234 -3.74 -6.92 8.31
CA ILE A 234 -3.17 -8.06 7.59
C ILE A 234 -3.67 -8.11 6.15
N ARG A 235 -4.98 -7.92 5.95
CA ARG A 235 -5.56 -7.85 4.60
C ARG A 235 -4.93 -6.73 3.77
N GLN A 236 -4.63 -5.58 4.37
CA GLN A 236 -3.98 -4.45 3.69
C GLN A 236 -2.56 -4.78 3.23
N VAL A 237 -1.76 -5.46 4.05
CA VAL A 237 -0.43 -5.97 3.66
C VAL A 237 -0.54 -6.91 2.45
N LEU A 238 -1.46 -7.88 2.51
CA LEU A 238 -1.69 -8.82 1.42
C LEU A 238 -2.22 -8.14 0.15
N LEU A 239 -3.05 -7.11 0.27
CA LEU A 239 -3.52 -6.34 -0.89
C LEU A 239 -2.38 -5.53 -1.54
N GLY A 240 -1.44 -5.01 -0.74
CA GLY A 240 -0.21 -4.39 -1.26
C GLY A 240 0.62 -5.40 -2.05
N LEU A 241 0.86 -6.58 -1.49
CA LEU A 241 1.59 -7.65 -2.18
C LEU A 241 0.88 -8.11 -3.45
N LYS A 242 -0.45 -8.27 -3.42
CA LYS A 242 -1.24 -8.59 -4.62
C LYS A 242 -1.04 -7.56 -5.72
N ALA A 243 -0.97 -6.28 -5.39
CA ALA A 243 -0.75 -5.23 -6.38
C ALA A 243 0.65 -5.32 -7.03
N LEU A 244 1.68 -5.71 -6.27
CA LEU A 244 3.03 -5.99 -6.79
C LEU A 244 3.08 -7.26 -7.65
N HIS A 245 2.46 -8.33 -7.17
CA HIS A 245 2.48 -9.66 -7.79
C HIS A 245 1.58 -9.77 -9.02
N ALA A 246 0.58 -8.90 -9.16
CA ALA A 246 -0.30 -8.84 -10.34
C ALA A 246 0.29 -8.00 -11.48
N ARG A 247 1.43 -7.35 -11.29
CA ARG A 247 2.10 -6.57 -12.34
C ARG A 247 2.66 -7.44 -13.44
N GLU A 248 2.76 -6.86 -14.63
CA GLU A 248 3.62 -7.39 -15.69
C GLU A 248 4.67 -6.34 -16.10
N PRO A 249 5.98 -6.64 -15.97
CA PRO A 249 6.54 -7.81 -15.25
C PRO A 249 6.22 -7.77 -13.74
N ARG A 250 6.11 -8.95 -13.12
CA ARG A 250 5.79 -9.10 -11.69
C ARG A 250 6.90 -8.52 -10.81
N ILE A 251 6.55 -8.01 -9.63
CA ILE A 251 7.49 -7.35 -8.72
C ILE A 251 7.58 -8.13 -7.41
N LEU A 252 8.80 -8.45 -6.96
CA LEU A 252 9.08 -8.98 -5.62
C LEU A 252 9.50 -7.84 -4.69
N HIS A 253 8.96 -7.81 -3.47
CA HIS A 253 9.31 -6.75 -2.52
C HIS A 253 10.69 -7.00 -1.88
N ARG A 254 10.95 -8.21 -1.38
CA ARG A 254 12.25 -8.66 -0.84
C ARG A 254 12.76 -8.04 0.48
N ASP A 255 12.04 -7.07 1.07
CA ASP A 255 12.39 -6.46 2.38
C ASP A 255 11.15 -6.10 3.20
N LEU A 256 10.17 -7.00 3.24
CA LEU A 256 9.03 -6.82 4.11
C LEU A 256 9.46 -6.95 5.58
N LYS A 257 9.19 -5.92 6.38
CA LYS A 257 9.44 -5.89 7.83
C LYS A 257 8.60 -4.77 8.46
N PRO A 258 8.37 -4.77 9.78
CA PRO A 258 7.54 -3.76 10.43
C PRO A 258 7.95 -2.31 10.10
N THR A 259 9.25 -2.01 10.03
CA THR A 259 9.75 -0.67 9.70
C THR A 259 9.52 -0.23 8.25
N ASN A 260 9.22 -1.17 7.34
CA ASN A 260 8.92 -0.89 5.92
C ASN A 260 7.41 -0.90 5.61
N ILE A 261 6.55 -1.06 6.62
CA ILE A 261 5.10 -0.90 6.48
C ILE A 261 4.71 0.44 7.10
N LEU A 262 4.23 1.38 6.30
CA LEU A 262 3.83 2.70 6.78
C LEU A 262 2.35 2.74 7.15
N VAL A 263 2.01 3.63 8.08
CA VAL A 263 0.66 3.83 8.59
C VAL A 263 0.19 5.23 8.21
N ASP A 264 -0.94 5.32 7.50
CA ASP A 264 -1.58 6.59 7.21
C ASP A 264 -2.33 7.15 8.43
N LYS A 265 -2.74 8.42 8.35
CA LYS A 265 -3.57 9.12 9.35
C LYS A 265 -4.89 8.44 9.73
N SER A 266 -5.35 7.47 8.94
CA SER A 266 -6.58 6.71 9.19
C SER A 266 -6.27 5.32 9.75
N GLY A 267 -5.01 5.04 10.08
CA GLY A 267 -4.54 3.75 10.60
C GLY A 267 -4.52 2.65 9.55
N ASN A 268 -4.44 2.97 8.25
CA ASN A 268 -4.30 1.97 7.19
C ASN A 268 -2.83 1.73 6.86
N LEU A 269 -2.51 0.49 6.49
CA LEU A 269 -1.16 0.05 6.16
C LEU A 269 -0.83 0.18 4.67
N LEU A 270 0.41 0.56 4.38
CA LEU A 270 0.98 0.68 3.04
C LEU A 270 2.39 0.08 3.00
N LEU A 271 2.72 -0.63 1.92
CA LEU A 271 4.07 -1.13 1.66
C LEU A 271 4.97 0.01 1.19
N SER A 272 6.21 0.02 1.69
CA SER A 272 7.22 1.04 1.39
C SER A 272 8.61 0.43 1.25
N ASP A 273 9.57 1.27 0.84
CA ASP A 273 10.99 0.93 0.67
C ASP A 273 11.24 -0.17 -0.38
N PHE A 274 11.10 0.23 -1.65
CA PHE A 274 11.34 -0.64 -2.80
C PHE A 274 12.80 -0.63 -3.27
N GLY A 275 13.73 -0.11 -2.45
CA GLY A 275 15.15 0.01 -2.81
C GLY A 275 15.80 -1.33 -3.23
N ILE A 276 15.31 -2.45 -2.68
CA ILE A 276 15.79 -3.80 -3.04
C ILE A 276 14.75 -4.67 -3.75
N GLY A 277 13.58 -4.11 -4.06
CA GLY A 277 12.55 -4.79 -4.85
C GLY A 277 13.05 -5.13 -6.25
N ARG A 278 12.53 -6.17 -6.90
CA ARG A 278 12.99 -6.60 -8.23
C ARG A 278 11.83 -7.01 -9.12
N PHE A 279 11.93 -6.65 -10.39
CA PHE A 279 11.11 -7.26 -11.42
C PHE A 279 11.59 -8.69 -11.69
N PHE A 280 10.66 -9.58 -12.02
CA PHE A 280 11.05 -10.83 -12.67
C PHE A 280 11.72 -10.53 -14.02
N PRO A 281 12.79 -11.27 -14.38
CA PRO A 281 13.64 -10.93 -15.52
C PRO A 281 12.91 -11.12 -16.86
N GLU A 282 11.99 -12.08 -16.92
CA GLU A 282 11.27 -12.46 -18.13
C GLU A 282 9.78 -12.68 -17.86
N GLN A 283 8.97 -12.54 -18.90
CA GLN A 283 7.56 -12.90 -18.84
C GLN A 283 7.42 -14.41 -18.61
N GLY A 284 6.71 -14.79 -17.55
CA GLY A 284 6.56 -16.19 -17.15
C GLY A 284 7.59 -16.67 -16.12
N ALA A 285 8.72 -15.97 -15.91
CA ALA A 285 9.69 -16.38 -14.89
C ALA A 285 9.02 -16.50 -13.49
N THR A 286 9.20 -17.65 -12.84
CA THR A 286 8.62 -17.94 -11.51
C THR A 286 9.65 -17.87 -10.39
N THR A 287 10.93 -17.77 -10.76
CA THR A 287 12.07 -17.66 -9.83
C THR A 287 12.97 -16.51 -10.26
N TYR A 288 13.39 -15.70 -9.30
CA TYR A 288 14.42 -14.69 -9.46
C TYR A 288 15.70 -15.20 -8.79
N HIS A 289 16.77 -15.33 -9.58
CA HIS A 289 18.06 -15.83 -9.13
C HIS A 289 19.01 -14.67 -8.83
N THR A 290 19.72 -14.73 -7.70
CA THR A 290 20.71 -13.72 -7.34
C THR A 290 21.77 -14.27 -6.40
N SER A 291 22.99 -13.77 -6.51
CA SER A 291 24.08 -14.01 -5.56
C SER A 291 24.12 -13.00 -4.41
N ASN A 292 23.26 -11.98 -4.45
CA ASN A 292 23.21 -10.94 -3.42
C ASN A 292 22.21 -11.30 -2.33
N GLU A 293 22.72 -11.54 -1.12
CA GLU A 293 21.90 -11.53 0.08
C GLU A 293 21.19 -10.18 0.21
N SER A 294 19.92 -10.23 0.58
CA SER A 294 19.03 -9.08 0.67
C SER A 294 17.90 -9.43 1.64
N GLY A 295 17.28 -8.40 2.21
CA GLY A 295 16.30 -8.58 3.28
C GLY A 295 16.92 -8.40 4.66
N SER A 296 16.07 -8.20 5.65
CA SER A 296 16.49 -7.86 7.01
C SER A 296 16.50 -9.09 7.91
N GLN A 297 17.53 -9.24 8.75
CA GLN A 297 17.68 -10.42 9.62
C GLN A 297 16.39 -10.70 10.43
N GLY A 298 15.93 -11.95 10.37
CA GLY A 298 14.67 -12.40 10.98
C GLY A 298 13.44 -12.22 10.08
N TRP A 299 13.53 -11.41 9.03
CA TRP A 299 12.45 -11.07 8.08
C TRP A 299 12.79 -11.50 6.64
N VAL A 300 13.33 -12.71 6.50
CA VAL A 300 13.68 -13.31 5.20
C VAL A 300 13.07 -14.70 5.13
N ALA A 301 12.58 -15.05 3.94
CA ALA A 301 12.04 -16.39 3.71
C ALA A 301 13.14 -17.46 3.75
N HIS A 302 12.78 -18.68 4.14
CA HIS A 302 13.72 -19.78 4.31
C HIS A 302 14.56 -20.03 3.04
N GLU A 303 13.95 -20.07 1.86
CA GLU A 303 14.64 -20.34 0.60
C GLU A 303 15.54 -19.19 0.10
N CYS A 304 15.49 -18.03 0.75
CA CYS A 304 16.26 -16.84 0.40
C CYS A 304 17.50 -16.65 1.30
N ILE A 305 17.79 -17.62 2.17
CA ILE A 305 18.94 -17.63 3.09
C ILE A 305 19.94 -18.69 2.61
N ASP A 306 21.23 -18.36 2.62
CA ASP A 306 22.29 -19.35 2.41
C ASP A 306 22.57 -20.14 3.68
N TRP A 307 21.78 -21.19 3.90
CA TRP A 307 21.98 -22.08 5.05
C TRP A 307 23.30 -22.85 5.00
N ASN A 308 23.86 -23.09 3.81
CA ASN A 308 25.13 -23.80 3.70
C ASN A 308 26.28 -22.92 4.17
N GLY A 309 26.36 -21.66 3.73
CA GLY A 309 27.38 -20.73 4.22
C GLY A 309 27.22 -20.37 5.70
N LEU A 310 25.99 -20.38 6.23
CA LEU A 310 25.74 -20.12 7.66
C LEU A 310 26.03 -21.31 8.59
N CYS A 311 25.84 -22.54 8.11
CA CYS A 311 25.91 -23.75 8.93
C CYS A 311 27.10 -24.68 8.60
N SER A 312 27.85 -24.44 7.52
CA SER A 312 28.99 -25.28 7.12
C SER A 312 30.31 -24.76 7.69
N ASP A 313 31.10 -25.67 8.25
CA ASP A 313 32.49 -25.39 8.64
C ASP A 313 33.43 -25.26 7.43
N ASN A 314 32.99 -25.73 6.26
CA ASN A 314 33.69 -25.62 4.98
C ASN A 314 32.77 -24.95 3.94
N PRO A 315 32.82 -23.62 3.79
CA PRO A 315 32.05 -22.92 2.75
C PRO A 315 32.53 -23.37 1.37
N SER A 316 31.59 -23.69 0.46
CA SER A 316 31.93 -24.03 -0.92
C SER A 316 32.38 -22.78 -1.69
N ASP A 317 33.42 -22.89 -2.51
CA ASP A 317 33.84 -21.82 -3.44
C ASP A 317 32.85 -21.57 -4.59
N THR A 318 31.77 -22.35 -4.67
CA THR A 318 30.74 -22.17 -5.71
C THR A 318 29.86 -20.96 -5.39
N PRO A 319 29.66 -20.01 -6.33
CA PRO A 319 28.79 -18.87 -6.11
C PRO A 319 27.37 -19.33 -5.74
N ILE A 320 26.88 -18.89 -4.58
CA ILE A 320 25.53 -19.20 -4.13
C ILE A 320 24.52 -18.53 -5.06
N GLN A 321 23.52 -19.29 -5.49
CA GLN A 321 22.39 -18.77 -6.25
C GLN A 321 21.13 -18.83 -5.39
N LEU A 322 20.84 -17.72 -4.69
CA LEU A 322 19.63 -17.57 -3.90
C LEU A 322 18.41 -17.46 -4.84
N ARG A 323 17.30 -18.06 -4.41
CA ARG A 323 16.07 -18.14 -5.20
C ARG A 323 14.95 -17.39 -4.50
N TRP A 324 14.48 -16.33 -5.13
CA TRP A 324 13.34 -15.55 -4.68
C TRP A 324 12.12 -15.87 -5.54
N LYS A 325 10.96 -16.02 -4.91
CA LYS A 325 9.66 -16.24 -5.58
C LYS A 325 8.60 -15.32 -5.00
N GLU A 326 7.45 -15.21 -5.65
CA GLU A 326 6.28 -14.51 -5.07
C GLU A 326 5.92 -15.09 -3.71
N LYS A 327 6.02 -16.41 -3.60
CA LYS A 327 5.79 -17.15 -2.35
C LYS A 327 6.81 -16.79 -1.26
N SER A 328 8.01 -16.30 -1.58
CA SER A 328 8.96 -15.82 -0.57
C SER A 328 8.39 -14.63 0.21
N ASP A 329 7.80 -13.66 -0.48
CA ASP A 329 7.10 -12.53 0.16
C ASP A 329 5.93 -13.02 1.04
N ILE A 330 5.28 -14.14 0.70
CA ILE A 330 4.18 -14.72 1.49
C ILE A 330 4.65 -15.26 2.84
N GLN A 331 5.85 -15.85 2.93
CA GLN A 331 6.36 -16.32 4.21
C GLN A 331 6.61 -15.16 5.17
N VAL A 332 7.21 -14.09 4.66
CA VAL A 332 7.47 -12.87 5.43
C VAL A 332 6.16 -12.14 5.76
N ALA A 333 5.18 -12.12 4.86
CA ALA A 333 3.84 -11.64 5.18
C ALA A 333 3.16 -12.48 6.27
N GLY A 334 3.45 -13.78 6.35
CA GLY A 334 3.02 -14.65 7.45
C GLY A 334 3.64 -14.23 8.79
N MET A 335 4.93 -13.89 8.77
CA MET A 335 5.64 -13.34 9.94
C MET A 335 5.04 -12.01 10.39
N LEU A 336 4.77 -11.09 9.46
CA LEU A 336 4.11 -9.81 9.73
C LEU A 336 2.69 -10.01 10.26
N SER A 337 1.96 -10.98 9.73
CA SER A 337 0.60 -11.27 10.18
C SER A 337 0.57 -11.73 11.63
N PHE A 338 1.50 -12.61 12.01
CA PHE A 338 1.69 -13.02 13.40
C PHE A 338 2.11 -11.83 14.29
N TYR A 339 3.03 -10.99 13.82
CA TYR A 339 3.48 -9.79 14.53
C TYR A 339 2.33 -8.83 14.84
N ILE A 340 1.44 -8.59 13.87
CA ILE A 340 0.24 -7.76 14.05
C ILE A 340 -0.72 -8.41 15.07
N LEU A 341 -0.98 -9.72 14.95
CA LEU A 341 -1.91 -10.45 15.84
C LEU A 341 -1.44 -10.49 17.28
N THR A 342 -0.13 -10.58 17.49
CA THR A 342 0.50 -10.71 18.80
C THR A 342 1.03 -9.38 19.35
N LYS A 343 0.78 -8.28 18.64
CA LYS A 343 1.21 -6.94 19.03
C LYS A 343 2.72 -6.84 19.28
N GLY A 344 3.52 -7.52 18.45
CA GLY A 344 4.98 -7.35 18.46
C GLY A 344 5.83 -8.62 18.51
N LYS A 345 5.25 -9.81 18.70
CA LYS A 345 6.03 -11.07 18.73
C LYS A 345 6.35 -11.56 17.33
N HIS A 346 7.35 -12.43 17.21
CA HIS A 346 7.72 -13.09 15.95
C HIS A 346 7.34 -14.58 16.01
N PRO A 347 6.83 -15.20 14.92
CA PRO A 347 6.34 -16.58 14.99
C PRO A 347 7.47 -17.59 15.27
N PHE A 348 8.71 -17.25 14.94
CA PHE A 348 9.89 -18.08 15.21
C PHE A 348 10.58 -17.73 16.55
N GLY A 349 9.90 -17.01 17.44
CA GLY A 349 10.38 -16.74 18.80
C GLY A 349 11.26 -15.50 18.95
N PRO A 350 12.00 -15.36 20.07
CA PRO A 350 12.90 -14.24 20.34
C PRO A 350 14.04 -14.14 19.32
N LYS A 351 14.55 -12.91 19.09
CA LYS A 351 15.55 -12.59 18.04
C LYS A 351 16.72 -13.57 17.95
N ILE A 352 17.24 -14.03 19.10
CA ILE A 352 18.39 -14.93 19.16
C ILE A 352 18.13 -16.34 18.62
N SER A 353 16.88 -16.82 18.64
CA SER A 353 16.50 -18.17 18.19
C SER A 353 15.72 -18.18 16.87
N GLN A 354 15.34 -17.02 16.34
CA GLN A 354 14.51 -16.89 15.14
C GLN A 354 15.07 -17.64 13.94
N MET A 355 16.35 -17.44 13.60
CA MET A 355 16.96 -18.08 12.43
C MET A 355 17.03 -19.60 12.57
N MET A 356 17.39 -20.10 13.76
CA MET A 356 17.44 -21.54 14.04
C MET A 356 16.05 -22.18 13.97
N ASN A 357 15.03 -21.51 14.49
CA ASN A 357 13.65 -21.98 14.42
C ASN A 357 13.09 -21.93 13.00
N LEU A 358 13.46 -20.92 12.20
CA LEU A 358 13.12 -20.83 10.78
C LEU A 358 13.75 -21.98 9.99
N HIS A 359 15.03 -22.28 10.22
CA HIS A 359 15.74 -23.39 9.58
C HIS A 359 15.10 -24.75 9.86
N LYS A 360 14.54 -24.91 11.06
CA LYS A 360 13.90 -26.15 11.54
C LYS A 360 12.39 -26.24 11.22
N ASP A 361 11.84 -25.33 10.42
CA ASP A 361 10.40 -25.19 10.16
C ASP A 361 9.55 -25.19 11.46
N ASN A 362 10.04 -24.52 12.52
CA ASN A 362 9.45 -24.58 13.85
C ASN A 362 8.94 -23.20 14.31
N PRO A 363 7.77 -22.74 13.83
CA PRO A 363 7.17 -21.47 14.24
C PRO A 363 6.55 -21.61 15.65
N VAL A 364 7.41 -21.62 16.67
CA VAL A 364 7.07 -21.83 18.09
C VAL A 364 5.92 -20.94 18.58
N GLY A 365 5.83 -19.71 18.07
CA GLY A 365 4.81 -18.73 18.45
C GLY A 365 3.39 -19.14 18.02
N LEU A 366 3.22 -19.99 17.00
CA LEU A 366 1.88 -20.46 16.60
C LEU A 366 1.19 -21.28 17.69
N ARG A 367 1.95 -21.86 18.62
CA ARG A 367 1.41 -22.61 19.76
C ARG A 367 0.65 -21.72 20.73
N GLU A 368 0.96 -20.43 20.76
CA GLU A 368 0.35 -19.43 21.66
C GLU A 368 -0.97 -18.87 21.14
N LEU A 369 -1.32 -19.12 19.87
CA LEU A 369 -2.60 -18.68 19.32
C LEU A 369 -3.71 -19.62 19.77
N ASP A 370 -4.94 -19.14 19.89
CA ASP A 370 -6.09 -20.00 20.20
C ASP A 370 -6.97 -20.26 18.97
N ASP A 371 -7.15 -19.26 18.10
CA ASP A 371 -8.06 -19.39 16.97
C ASP A 371 -7.52 -20.38 15.90
N PRO A 372 -8.19 -21.52 15.67
CA PRO A 372 -7.78 -22.51 14.67
C PRO A 372 -7.79 -21.96 13.24
N VAL A 373 -8.65 -20.98 12.94
CA VAL A 373 -8.73 -20.34 11.61
C VAL A 373 -7.47 -19.51 11.37
N VAL A 374 -7.02 -18.78 12.38
CA VAL A 374 -5.79 -17.99 12.31
C VAL A 374 -4.57 -18.91 12.20
N LYS A 375 -4.52 -19.97 13.01
CA LYS A 375 -3.46 -20.99 12.94
C LYS A 375 -3.36 -21.59 11.54
N ASP A 376 -4.46 -22.01 10.91
CA ASP A 376 -4.43 -22.55 9.55
C ASP A 376 -3.87 -21.55 8.54
N LEU A 377 -4.30 -20.28 8.60
CA LEU A 377 -3.79 -19.25 7.71
C LEU A 377 -2.27 -19.11 7.85
N LEU A 378 -1.79 -18.91 9.09
CA LEU A 378 -0.38 -18.66 9.36
C LEU A 378 0.49 -19.87 9.10
N SER A 379 0.07 -21.08 9.49
CA SER A 379 0.81 -22.32 9.20
C SER A 379 1.05 -22.50 7.70
N ARG A 380 0.07 -22.15 6.85
CA ARG A 380 0.24 -22.23 5.39
C ARG A 380 1.10 -21.11 4.84
N MET A 381 0.96 -19.88 5.33
CA MET A 381 1.81 -18.77 4.88
C MET A 381 3.27 -18.98 5.30
N LEU A 382 3.50 -19.51 6.50
CA LEU A 382 4.83 -19.73 7.08
C LEU A 382 5.52 -21.01 6.60
N ALA A 383 4.82 -21.90 5.88
CA ALA A 383 5.35 -23.18 5.44
C ALA A 383 6.69 -23.03 4.70
N GLN A 384 7.69 -23.83 5.09
CA GLN A 384 8.98 -23.89 4.40
C GLN A 384 8.82 -24.40 2.96
N GLU A 385 8.00 -25.43 2.74
CA GLU A 385 7.72 -25.96 1.40
C GLU A 385 6.86 -24.99 0.57
N LEU A 386 7.38 -24.61 -0.61
CA LEU A 386 6.72 -23.67 -1.50
C LEU A 386 5.34 -24.15 -1.98
N ASP A 387 5.14 -25.45 -2.22
CA ASP A 387 3.87 -25.98 -2.71
C ASP A 387 2.76 -25.93 -1.66
N LYS A 388 3.12 -26.01 -0.38
CA LYS A 388 2.20 -25.83 0.75
C LYS A 388 1.84 -24.36 0.97
N ARG A 389 2.70 -23.44 0.53
CA ARG A 389 2.51 -21.99 0.67
C ARG A 389 1.55 -21.44 -0.40
N PRO A 390 0.51 -20.67 -0.03
CA PRO A 390 -0.44 -20.11 -1.00
C PRO A 390 0.19 -18.95 -1.78
N TYR A 391 -0.35 -18.65 -2.95
CA TYR A 391 -0.17 -17.32 -3.56
C TYR A 391 -1.02 -16.27 -2.83
N VAL A 392 -0.71 -14.98 -3.02
CA VAL A 392 -1.40 -13.88 -2.30
C VAL A 392 -2.90 -13.84 -2.59
N GLU A 393 -3.32 -14.13 -3.82
CA GLU A 393 -4.74 -14.18 -4.22
C GLU A 393 -5.48 -15.31 -3.51
N GLN A 394 -4.81 -16.45 -3.29
CA GLN A 394 -5.35 -17.58 -2.55
C GLN A 394 -5.38 -17.29 -1.04
N ALA A 395 -4.36 -16.62 -0.50
CA ALA A 395 -4.32 -16.21 0.90
C ALA A 395 -5.48 -15.25 1.24
N LEU A 396 -5.78 -14.30 0.35
CA LEU A 396 -6.88 -13.34 0.49
C LEU A 396 -8.28 -13.97 0.44
N LYS A 397 -8.41 -15.20 -0.09
CA LYS A 397 -9.67 -15.97 -0.13
C LYS A 397 -9.81 -16.97 1.02
N HIS A 398 -8.86 -16.97 1.96
CA HIS A 398 -8.97 -17.75 3.18
C HIS A 398 -10.16 -17.28 4.06
N PRO A 399 -10.91 -18.20 4.72
CA PRO A 399 -12.03 -17.88 5.61
C PRO A 399 -11.78 -16.79 6.65
N TYR A 400 -10.54 -16.63 7.11
CA TYR A 400 -10.15 -15.53 8.01
C TYR A 400 -10.50 -14.13 7.48
N PHE A 401 -10.52 -13.94 6.15
CA PHE A 401 -10.78 -12.65 5.50
C PHE A 401 -12.17 -12.54 4.85
N LEU A 402 -12.95 -13.62 4.80
CA LEU A 402 -14.24 -13.62 4.13
C LEU A 402 -15.26 -12.82 4.95
N SER A 403 -15.95 -11.91 4.29
CA SER A 403 -17.14 -11.24 4.83
C SER A 403 -18.28 -12.24 5.10
N LEU A 404 -19.28 -11.86 5.91
CA LEU A 404 -20.45 -12.71 6.14
C LEU A 404 -21.16 -13.08 4.83
N GLU A 405 -21.20 -12.17 3.86
CA GLU A 405 -21.77 -12.42 2.54
C GLU A 405 -20.95 -13.46 1.76
N GLU A 406 -19.62 -13.33 1.72
CA GLU A 406 -18.72 -14.30 1.06
C GLU A 406 -18.77 -15.68 1.75
N GLN A 407 -18.84 -15.72 3.08
CA GLN A 407 -19.02 -16.96 3.84
C GLN A 407 -20.34 -17.64 3.48
N MET A 408 -21.43 -16.88 3.36
CA MET A 408 -22.73 -17.42 2.95
C MET A 408 -22.71 -17.92 1.51
N LYS A 409 -22.06 -17.20 0.59
CA LYS A 409 -21.88 -17.67 -0.80
C LYS A 409 -21.12 -18.98 -0.87
N LEU A 410 -20.09 -19.19 -0.04
CA LEU A 410 -19.37 -20.46 0.05
C LEU A 410 -20.31 -21.58 0.53
N VAL A 411 -21.04 -21.35 1.62
CA VAL A 411 -22.00 -22.32 2.17
C VAL A 411 -23.10 -22.66 1.16
N GLU A 412 -23.61 -21.67 0.46
CA GLU A 412 -24.62 -21.83 -0.59
C GLU A 412 -24.09 -22.60 -1.78
N ALA A 413 -22.88 -22.28 -2.27
CA ALA A 413 -22.24 -23.00 -3.37
C ALA A 413 -22.08 -24.48 -3.05
N VAL A 414 -21.65 -24.82 -1.83
CA VAL A 414 -21.55 -26.22 -1.39
C VAL A 414 -22.93 -26.84 -1.24
N GLY A 415 -23.91 -26.14 -0.65
CA GLY A 415 -25.26 -26.68 -0.42
C GLY A 415 -26.13 -26.80 -1.68
N ASN A 416 -25.80 -26.08 -2.76
CA ASN A 416 -26.49 -26.14 -4.05
C ASN A 416 -25.93 -27.18 -5.01
N GLU A 417 -24.75 -27.74 -4.74
CA GLU A 417 -24.07 -28.63 -5.67
C GLU A 417 -24.88 -29.93 -5.88
N PRO A 418 -25.56 -30.11 -7.04
CA PRO A 418 -26.45 -31.24 -7.30
C PRO A 418 -25.69 -32.49 -7.75
N GLN A 419 -24.42 -32.34 -8.14
CA GLN A 419 -23.48 -33.37 -8.57
C GLN A 419 -22.66 -33.83 -7.35
N LEU A 420 -22.52 -35.10 -6.94
CA LEU A 420 -22.67 -36.38 -7.61
C LEU A 420 -22.98 -37.47 -6.57
N THR A 421 -24.02 -38.25 -6.81
CA THR A 421 -24.26 -39.56 -6.17
C THR A 421 -23.06 -40.54 -6.28
N SER A 422 -22.03 -40.21 -7.06
CA SER A 422 -20.78 -40.97 -7.23
C SER A 422 -19.51 -40.35 -6.60
N TYR A 423 -19.49 -39.08 -6.14
CA TYR A 423 -18.30 -38.41 -5.57
C TYR A 423 -18.56 -37.68 -4.24
N ASN A 424 -19.10 -38.41 -3.27
CA ASN A 424 -19.45 -37.91 -1.93
C ASN A 424 -18.25 -37.63 -0.99
N GLY A 425 -17.04 -37.34 -1.48
CA GLY A 425 -15.86 -37.15 -0.62
C GLY A 425 -16.02 -36.04 0.42
N VAL A 426 -16.38 -34.83 -0.05
CA VAL A 426 -16.61 -33.66 0.81
C VAL A 426 -17.78 -33.88 1.76
N TYR A 427 -18.94 -34.32 1.26
CA TYR A 427 -20.11 -34.59 2.10
C TYR A 427 -19.87 -35.70 3.12
N ARG A 428 -19.16 -36.77 2.74
CA ARG A 428 -18.78 -37.85 3.66
C ARG A 428 -17.83 -37.35 4.75
N GLN A 429 -16.82 -36.56 4.39
CA GLN A 429 -15.91 -35.93 5.37
C GLN A 429 -16.64 -34.94 6.26
N LEU A 430 -17.59 -34.18 5.72
CA LEU A 430 -18.36 -33.20 6.49
C LEU A 430 -19.31 -33.88 7.50
N ASN A 431 -19.94 -34.99 7.12
CA ASN A 431 -20.80 -35.76 8.01
C ASN A 431 -20.00 -36.66 8.97
N ASN A 432 -18.80 -37.09 8.57
CA ASN A 432 -17.90 -37.94 9.36
C ASN A 432 -16.52 -37.31 9.42
N LEU A 433 -16.38 -36.27 10.25
CA LEU A 433 -15.11 -35.58 10.43
C LEU A 433 -14.08 -36.52 11.06
N ASP A 434 -12.91 -36.62 10.44
CA ASP A 434 -11.78 -37.40 10.94
C ASP A 434 -11.38 -36.93 12.37
N PRO A 435 -11.55 -37.78 13.41
CA PRO A 435 -11.23 -37.41 14.80
C PRO A 435 -9.76 -37.07 15.04
N SER A 436 -8.85 -37.51 14.15
CA SER A 436 -7.43 -37.16 14.23
C SER A 436 -7.14 -35.71 13.81
N LYS A 437 -8.07 -35.08 13.07
CA LYS A 437 -7.91 -33.71 12.59
C LYS A 437 -8.54 -32.70 13.56
N PRO A 438 -7.88 -31.55 13.84
CA PRO A 438 -8.41 -30.52 14.73
C PRO A 438 -9.81 -30.01 14.34
N ARG A 439 -10.13 -30.01 13.03
CA ARG A 439 -11.45 -29.59 12.52
C ARG A 439 -12.63 -30.39 13.06
N SER A 440 -12.41 -31.63 13.51
CA SER A 440 -13.48 -32.48 14.06
C SER A 440 -14.14 -31.92 15.32
N LEU A 441 -13.44 -31.02 16.03
CA LEU A 441 -13.93 -30.40 17.27
C LEU A 441 -14.53 -29.01 17.05
N LEU A 442 -14.51 -28.48 15.82
CA LEU A 442 -14.94 -27.12 15.51
C LEU A 442 -16.44 -26.99 15.25
N LEU A 443 -17.11 -28.12 15.05
CA LEU A 443 -18.52 -28.19 14.73
C LEU A 443 -19.27 -28.97 15.82
N PRO A 444 -20.42 -28.47 16.30
CA PRO A 444 -21.29 -29.20 17.22
C PRO A 444 -21.67 -30.59 16.70
N LYS A 445 -21.73 -31.61 17.58
CA LYS A 445 -22.12 -32.98 17.17
C LYS A 445 -23.57 -33.07 16.69
N ASP A 446 -24.47 -32.30 17.30
CA ASP A 446 -25.87 -32.17 16.89
C ASP A 446 -26.21 -30.70 16.62
N TRP A 447 -26.22 -30.32 15.34
CA TRP A 447 -26.48 -28.93 14.95
C TRP A 447 -27.93 -28.49 15.23
N LYS A 448 -28.89 -29.41 15.36
CA LYS A 448 -30.29 -29.04 15.66
C LYS A 448 -30.45 -28.51 17.07
N THR A 449 -29.68 -29.07 18.02
CA THR A 449 -29.71 -28.61 19.41
C THR A 449 -29.22 -27.17 19.56
N VAL A 450 -28.27 -26.76 18.71
CA VAL A 450 -27.70 -25.42 18.67
C VAL A 450 -28.70 -24.40 18.12
N ILE A 451 -29.45 -24.76 17.08
CA ILE A 451 -30.53 -23.90 16.54
C ILE A 451 -31.71 -23.86 17.52
N GLY A 452 -32.01 -24.97 18.19
CA GLY A 452 -33.17 -25.11 19.04
C GLY A 452 -34.45 -25.42 18.26
N HIS A 453 -35.39 -26.11 18.91
CA HIS A 453 -36.60 -26.62 18.30
C HIS A 453 -37.46 -25.52 17.63
N ASP A 454 -37.65 -24.42 18.34
CA ASP A 454 -38.57 -23.36 17.95
C ASP A 454 -38.09 -22.54 16.75
N ASP A 455 -36.79 -22.28 16.68
CA ASP A 455 -36.18 -21.61 15.55
C ASP A 455 -36.09 -22.56 14.37
N LEU A 456 -35.73 -23.83 14.58
CA LEU A 456 -35.73 -24.84 13.53
C LEU A 456 -37.12 -24.98 12.87
N TYR A 457 -38.19 -25.01 13.67
CA TYR A 457 -39.55 -25.02 13.16
C TYR A 457 -39.85 -23.77 12.32
N THR A 458 -39.44 -22.60 12.80
CA THR A 458 -39.59 -21.32 12.10
C THR A 458 -38.84 -21.33 10.76
N LEU A 459 -37.61 -21.86 10.74
CA LEU A 459 -36.75 -21.98 9.57
C LEU A 459 -37.30 -22.98 8.55
N CYS A 460 -37.90 -24.10 8.98
CA CYS A 460 -38.55 -25.07 8.09
C CYS A 460 -39.93 -24.63 7.58
N ARG A 461 -40.62 -23.69 8.25
CA ARG A 461 -41.99 -23.29 7.91
C ARG A 461 -42.13 -22.77 6.47
N GLY A 462 -43.01 -23.37 5.68
CA GLY A 462 -43.21 -23.01 4.27
C GLY A 462 -42.20 -23.63 3.29
N GLY A 463 -41.30 -24.51 3.77
CA GLY A 463 -40.46 -25.37 2.95
C GLY A 463 -41.03 -26.79 2.81
N TYR A 464 -40.42 -27.60 1.94
CA TYR A 464 -40.85 -28.98 1.63
C TYR A 464 -40.54 -30.03 2.72
N ARG A 465 -39.71 -29.70 3.73
CA ARG A 465 -39.30 -30.64 4.79
C ARG A 465 -39.58 -30.08 6.18
N LEU A 466 -40.13 -30.94 7.04
CA LEU A 466 -40.33 -30.66 8.46
C LEU A 466 -39.02 -30.81 9.24
N PRO A 467 -38.89 -30.20 10.44
CA PRO A 467 -37.73 -30.36 11.31
C PRO A 467 -37.32 -31.81 11.58
N SER A 468 -38.30 -32.72 11.69
CA SER A 468 -38.09 -34.16 11.93
C SER A 468 -37.44 -34.89 10.75
N ALA A 469 -37.50 -34.34 9.54
CA ALA A 469 -36.89 -34.92 8.34
C ALA A 469 -35.39 -34.59 8.21
N HIS A 470 -34.82 -33.85 9.15
CA HIS A 470 -33.40 -33.51 9.20
C HIS A 470 -32.67 -34.36 10.25
N ASP A 471 -31.55 -34.97 9.88
CA ASP A 471 -30.64 -35.61 10.83
C ASP A 471 -29.66 -34.57 11.40
N GLY A 472 -29.67 -34.42 12.74
CA GLY A 472 -28.84 -33.46 13.46
C GLY A 472 -27.35 -33.80 13.46
N SER A 473 -27.01 -35.05 13.16
CA SER A 473 -25.62 -35.49 12.96
C SER A 473 -25.10 -35.20 11.55
N GLN A 474 -26.00 -34.96 10.58
CA GLN A 474 -25.64 -34.80 9.17
C GLN A 474 -25.53 -33.31 8.82
N TYR A 475 -24.31 -32.80 8.74
CA TYR A 475 -24.07 -31.41 8.35
C TYR A 475 -24.53 -31.10 6.92
N THR A 476 -24.61 -32.10 6.04
CA THR A 476 -25.29 -31.95 4.74
C THR A 476 -26.74 -31.47 4.86
N ASP A 477 -27.49 -31.93 5.86
CA ASP A 477 -28.85 -31.45 6.12
C ASP A 477 -28.87 -30.05 6.74
N CYS A 478 -27.86 -29.70 7.54
CA CYS A 478 -27.63 -28.34 8.02
C CYS A 478 -27.39 -27.36 6.85
N LEU A 479 -26.51 -27.71 5.91
CA LEU A 479 -26.26 -26.90 4.72
C LEU A 479 -27.52 -26.68 3.88
N ARG A 480 -28.34 -27.72 3.70
CA ARG A 480 -29.63 -27.62 2.99
C ARG A 480 -30.59 -26.65 3.70
N LEU A 481 -30.65 -26.71 5.04
CA LEU A 481 -31.47 -25.79 5.83
C LEU A 481 -30.99 -24.34 5.66
N ILE A 482 -29.69 -24.08 5.79
CA ILE A 482 -29.10 -22.75 5.66
C ILE A 482 -29.38 -22.19 4.25
N ARG A 483 -29.10 -22.97 3.21
CA ARG A 483 -29.35 -22.64 1.80
C ARG A 483 -30.81 -22.29 1.53
N ASN A 484 -31.74 -23.14 1.98
CA ASN A 484 -33.18 -22.89 1.78
C ASN A 484 -33.66 -21.66 2.56
N THR A 485 -33.11 -21.43 3.76
CA THR A 485 -33.40 -20.22 4.54
C THR A 485 -32.92 -18.97 3.82
N PHE A 486 -31.73 -19.03 3.22
CA PHE A 486 -31.14 -17.92 2.49
C PHE A 486 -31.94 -17.53 1.25
N GLN A 487 -32.46 -18.51 0.50
CA GLN A 487 -33.36 -18.28 -0.64
C GLN A 487 -34.65 -17.54 -0.24
N HIS A 488 -35.09 -17.66 1.02
CA HIS A 488 -36.27 -16.99 1.57
C HIS A 488 -35.93 -15.95 2.66
N ARG A 489 -34.71 -15.39 2.63
CA ARG A 489 -34.12 -14.58 3.72
C ARG A 489 -34.98 -13.42 4.21
N HIS A 490 -35.68 -12.70 3.32
CA HIS A 490 -36.49 -11.54 3.72
C HIS A 490 -37.67 -11.93 4.61
N GLY A 491 -38.36 -13.03 4.28
CA GLY A 491 -39.46 -13.54 5.09
C GLY A 491 -38.99 -14.17 6.40
N LYS A 492 -37.86 -14.89 6.34
CA LYS A 492 -37.28 -15.61 7.49
C LYS A 492 -36.66 -14.66 8.51
N LEU A 493 -35.92 -13.65 8.08
CA LEU A 493 -35.31 -12.65 8.96
C LEU A 493 -36.36 -11.93 9.81
N ARG A 494 -37.52 -11.60 9.25
CA ARG A 494 -38.61 -10.95 10.00
C ARG A 494 -39.15 -11.85 11.11
N GLN A 495 -39.16 -13.17 10.92
CA GLN A 495 -39.59 -14.12 11.93
C GLN A 495 -38.51 -14.32 13.01
N LEU A 496 -37.25 -14.43 12.61
CA LEU A 496 -36.11 -14.55 13.52
C LEU A 496 -35.94 -13.30 14.40
N LYS A 497 -36.06 -12.09 13.84
CA LYS A 497 -35.96 -10.82 14.59
C LYS A 497 -36.97 -10.68 15.73
N LYS A 498 -38.11 -11.38 15.68
CA LYS A 498 -39.09 -11.40 16.78
C LYS A 498 -38.55 -12.13 18.02
N LYS A 499 -37.59 -13.04 17.84
CA LYS A 499 -37.02 -13.90 18.89
C LYS A 499 -35.57 -13.57 19.22
N ALA A 500 -34.79 -13.15 18.22
CA ALA A 500 -33.41 -12.69 18.33
C ALA A 500 -33.30 -11.25 17.77
N PRO A 501 -33.66 -10.21 18.56
CA PRO A 501 -33.73 -8.83 18.08
C PRO A 501 -32.38 -8.26 17.62
N ALA A 502 -31.27 -8.79 18.14
CA ALA A 502 -29.91 -8.35 17.83
C ALA A 502 -29.43 -8.78 16.43
N THR A 503 -30.05 -9.80 15.84
CA THR A 503 -29.67 -10.32 14.53
C THR A 503 -30.04 -9.33 13.41
N SER A 504 -29.05 -8.81 12.69
CA SER A 504 -29.27 -7.87 11.58
C SER A 504 -29.58 -8.58 10.25
N SER A 505 -29.04 -9.79 10.03
CA SER A 505 -29.18 -10.59 8.80
C SER A 505 -29.27 -12.11 9.07
N VAL A 506 -29.63 -12.90 8.06
CA VAL A 506 -29.72 -14.38 8.20
C VAL A 506 -28.32 -14.99 8.29
N GLU A 507 -27.36 -14.38 7.61
CA GLU A 507 -25.94 -14.73 7.64
C GLU A 507 -25.38 -14.56 9.04
N GLU A 508 -25.67 -13.43 9.68
CA GLU A 508 -25.26 -13.17 11.07
C GLU A 508 -25.87 -14.19 12.03
N TYR A 509 -27.15 -14.53 11.88
CA TYR A 509 -27.81 -15.56 12.68
C TYR A 509 -27.07 -16.90 12.61
N PHE A 510 -26.84 -17.42 11.41
CA PHE A 510 -26.19 -18.73 11.27
C PHE A 510 -24.73 -18.72 11.67
N PHE A 511 -23.97 -17.65 11.38
CA PHE A 511 -22.55 -17.61 11.73
C PHE A 511 -22.28 -17.22 13.18
N GLN A 512 -23.26 -16.71 13.91
CA GLN A 512 -23.21 -16.68 15.39
C GLN A 512 -23.35 -18.09 15.98
N LEU A 513 -24.22 -18.94 15.40
CA LEU A 513 -24.42 -20.32 15.86
C LEU A 513 -23.30 -21.27 15.41
N PHE A 514 -22.81 -21.09 14.17
CA PHE A 514 -21.82 -21.96 13.53
C PHE A 514 -20.63 -21.15 12.98
N PRO A 515 -19.88 -20.44 13.84
CA PRO A 515 -18.83 -19.50 13.41
C PRO A 515 -17.69 -20.16 12.63
N LYS A 516 -17.46 -21.46 12.81
CA LYS A 516 -16.37 -22.20 12.17
C LYS A 516 -16.82 -23.03 10.96
N LEU A 517 -18.12 -23.04 10.62
CA LEU A 517 -18.64 -23.81 9.48
C LEU A 517 -17.99 -23.41 8.13
N PRO A 518 -17.88 -22.12 7.76
CA PRO A 518 -17.21 -21.73 6.52
C PRO A 518 -15.75 -22.19 6.47
N PHE A 519 -15.05 -22.16 7.62
CA PHE A 519 -13.68 -22.62 7.72
C PHE A 519 -13.55 -24.12 7.50
N VAL A 520 -14.38 -24.93 8.17
CA VAL A 520 -14.35 -26.39 8.02
C VAL A 520 -14.69 -26.81 6.59
N LEU A 521 -15.68 -26.17 5.96
CA LEU A 521 -16.01 -26.42 4.55
C LEU A 521 -14.82 -26.10 3.65
N HIS A 522 -14.23 -24.92 3.81
CA HIS A 522 -13.08 -24.51 3.01
C HIS A 522 -11.90 -25.47 3.20
N GLU A 523 -11.61 -25.88 4.44
CA GLU A 523 -10.54 -26.82 4.77
C GLU A 523 -10.74 -28.18 4.08
N ILE A 524 -11.94 -28.75 4.16
CA ILE A 524 -12.29 -30.01 3.50
C ILE A 524 -12.13 -29.86 1.99
N ILE A 525 -12.74 -28.84 1.37
CA ILE A 525 -12.72 -28.65 -0.09
C ILE A 525 -11.28 -28.54 -0.64
N ARG A 526 -10.34 -27.97 0.12
CA ARG A 526 -8.93 -27.89 -0.31
C ARG A 526 -8.31 -29.26 -0.60
N GLU A 527 -8.75 -30.30 0.12
CA GLU A 527 -8.30 -31.68 -0.02
C GLU A 527 -8.92 -32.39 -1.23
N TYR A 528 -9.92 -31.78 -1.88
CA TYR A 528 -10.64 -32.35 -3.03
C TYR A 528 -10.44 -31.49 -4.29
N PRO A 529 -9.44 -31.81 -5.14
CA PRO A 529 -9.15 -31.05 -6.36
C PRO A 529 -10.37 -30.80 -7.26
N ASN A 530 -11.22 -31.81 -7.45
CA ASN A 530 -12.42 -31.70 -8.30
C ASN A 530 -13.39 -30.64 -7.79
N TRP A 531 -13.50 -30.45 -6.48
CA TRP A 531 -14.36 -29.44 -5.88
C TRP A 531 -13.82 -28.02 -6.07
N LYS A 532 -12.49 -27.84 -5.95
CA LYS A 532 -11.85 -26.54 -6.21
C LYS A 532 -12.07 -26.03 -7.65
N MET A 533 -12.28 -26.94 -8.59
CA MET A 533 -12.52 -26.62 -10.01
C MET A 533 -13.99 -26.31 -10.33
N LEU A 534 -14.91 -26.51 -9.38
CA LEU A 534 -16.33 -26.22 -9.61
C LEU A 534 -16.54 -24.72 -9.90
N PRO A 535 -17.34 -24.35 -10.93
CA PRO A 535 -17.59 -22.95 -11.27
C PRO A 535 -18.09 -22.12 -10.08
N ALA A 536 -18.96 -22.70 -9.25
CA ALA A 536 -19.52 -22.06 -8.06
C ALA A 536 -18.49 -21.81 -6.94
N LEU A 537 -17.36 -22.55 -6.95
CA LEU A 537 -16.31 -22.46 -5.92
C LEU A 537 -15.03 -21.78 -6.41
N LYS A 538 -14.92 -21.49 -7.71
CA LYS A 538 -13.73 -20.87 -8.32
C LYS A 538 -13.32 -19.54 -7.67
N GLU A 539 -14.27 -18.77 -7.15
CA GLU A 539 -13.98 -17.51 -6.45
C GLU A 539 -13.20 -17.74 -5.14
N PHE A 540 -13.47 -18.83 -4.43
CA PHE A 540 -12.85 -19.17 -3.15
C PHE A 540 -11.54 -19.94 -3.33
N PHE A 541 -11.39 -20.63 -4.45
CA PHE A 541 -10.19 -21.41 -4.80
C PHE A 541 -9.62 -20.96 -6.15
N PRO A 542 -9.07 -19.73 -6.23
CA PRO A 542 -8.55 -19.23 -7.49
C PRO A 542 -7.36 -20.08 -7.96
N VAL A 543 -7.43 -20.50 -9.22
CA VAL A 543 -6.32 -21.14 -9.93
C VAL A 543 -5.37 -20.04 -10.39
N ILE A 544 -4.13 -20.12 -9.92
CA ILE A 544 -3.10 -19.12 -10.23
C ILE A 544 -2.24 -19.68 -11.35
N ASN A 545 -2.51 -19.22 -12.57
CA ASN A 545 -1.70 -19.51 -13.73
C ASN A 545 -0.55 -18.50 -13.79
N ARG A 546 0.56 -18.80 -13.10
CA ARG A 546 1.85 -18.22 -13.47
C ARG A 546 2.38 -19.11 -14.59
N CYS A 547 2.44 -18.63 -15.82
CA CYS A 547 2.98 -19.41 -16.95
C CYS A 547 4.34 -19.97 -16.54
N VAL A 548 4.45 -21.28 -16.45
CA VAL A 548 5.74 -21.95 -16.29
C VAL A 548 6.33 -21.96 -17.69
N VAL A 549 7.17 -20.98 -18.01
CA VAL A 549 8.21 -21.27 -19.00
C VAL A 549 9.11 -22.24 -18.29
N SER A 550 8.99 -23.51 -18.65
CA SER A 550 9.86 -24.56 -18.14
C SER A 550 11.29 -24.12 -18.36
N ASP A 551 12.10 -24.11 -17.31
CA ASP A 551 13.56 -24.04 -17.41
C ASP A 551 14.00 -25.25 -18.25
N VAL A 552 14.05 -25.05 -19.57
CA VAL A 552 14.68 -25.96 -20.53
C VAL A 552 15.84 -25.17 -21.12
N GLU A 553 16.96 -25.22 -20.41
CA GLU A 553 18.30 -25.23 -21.02
C GLU A 553 19.14 -26.29 -20.33
#